data_AF-A0A3C1N7W5-F1
#
_entry.id   AF-A0A3C1N7W5-F1
#
_cell.length_a   1.000
_cell.length_b   1.000
_cell.length_c   1.000
_cell.angle_alpha   90.00
_cell.angle_beta   90.00
_cell.angle_gamma   90.00
#
_symmetry.space_group_name_H-M   'P 1'
#
loop_
_entity.id
_entity.type
_entity.pdbx_description
1 polymer ?
#
loop_
_entity_poly.entity_id
_entity_poly.type
_entity_poly.pdbx_seq_one_letter_code
_entity_poly.pdbx_strand_id
1 'polypeptide(L)'
;ALGLNDGAELWRQSALRGRGLTAPGVLPGVIAVGDYKGYLHLLDSEDGQFLGRIRLDTEAIISITPAKPDRLYVSSESGRVTAVRLASAEQG
;
A
#
# COMPACT_ATOMS: atom_id res chain seq x y z
N ALA A 1 4.49 -10.62 -5.04
CA ALA A 1 3.37 -11.55 -4.83
C ALA A 1 3.80 -12.99 -5.14
N LEU A 2 3.04 -13.96 -4.65
CA LEU A 2 3.21 -15.38 -4.96
C LEU A 2 1.94 -15.91 -5.64
N GLY A 3 2.10 -16.88 -6.54
CA GLY A 3 0.99 -17.58 -7.17
C GLY A 3 0.21 -18.40 -6.14
N LEU A 4 -1.13 -18.34 -6.20
CA LEU A 4 -1.98 -19.09 -5.27
C LEU A 4 -1.91 -20.60 -5.47
N ASN A 5 -1.60 -21.04 -6.69
CA ASN A 5 -1.65 -22.45 -7.08
C ASN A 5 -0.37 -23.21 -6.71
N ASP A 6 0.78 -22.55 -6.78
CA ASP A 6 2.10 -23.19 -6.72
C ASP A 6 3.10 -22.44 -5.83
N GLY A 7 2.74 -21.25 -5.32
CA GLY A 7 3.65 -20.40 -4.56
C GLY A 7 4.79 -19.82 -5.39
N ALA A 8 4.74 -19.91 -6.72
CA ALA A 8 5.77 -19.34 -7.58
C ALA A 8 5.82 -17.81 -7.42
N GLU A 9 7.02 -17.24 -7.50
CA GLU A 9 7.17 -15.79 -7.46
C GLU A 9 6.54 -15.16 -8.71
N LEU A 10 5.50 -14.34 -8.51
CA LEU A 10 4.90 -13.55 -9.59
C LEU A 10 5.69 -12.26 -9.80
N TRP A 11 6.02 -11.58 -8.71
CA TRP A 11 6.83 -10.37 -8.72
C TRP A 11 7.39 -10.08 -7.32
N ARG A 12 8.42 -9.23 -7.28
CA ARG A 12 9.08 -8.77 -6.07
C ARG A 12 9.45 -7.29 -6.17
N GLN A 13 9.10 -6.52 -5.13
CA GLN A 13 9.42 -5.10 -5.05
C GLN A 13 10.64 -4.85 -4.13
N SER A 14 11.84 -4.94 -4.71
CA SER A 14 13.10 -4.83 -3.96
C SER A 14 13.42 -3.40 -3.48
N ALA A 15 12.85 -2.36 -4.08
CA ALA A 15 13.12 -0.97 -3.70
C ALA A 15 12.56 -0.59 -2.31
N LEU A 16 11.66 -1.41 -1.76
CA LEU A 16 11.13 -1.26 -0.40
C LEU A 16 11.92 -2.04 0.66
N ARG A 17 13.05 -2.67 0.28
CA ARG A 17 13.90 -3.37 1.25
C ARG A 17 14.35 -2.43 2.37
N GLY A 18 14.26 -2.92 3.61
CA GLY A 18 14.68 -2.17 4.79
C GLY A 18 13.73 -1.03 5.18
N ARG A 19 12.53 -0.94 4.57
CA ARG A 19 11.53 0.09 4.89
C ARG A 19 10.62 -0.21 6.09
N GLY A 20 10.78 -1.37 6.74
CA GLY A 20 9.93 -1.75 7.89
C GLY A 20 8.45 -1.65 7.53
N LEU A 21 8.03 -2.39 6.51
CA LEU A 21 6.71 -2.23 5.92
C LEU A 21 5.60 -2.75 6.85
N THR A 22 4.44 -2.09 6.81
CA THR A 22 3.22 -2.66 7.39
C THR A 22 2.74 -3.89 6.62
N ALA A 23 1.76 -4.59 7.20
CA ALA A 23 0.92 -5.49 6.39
C ALA A 23 0.27 -4.72 5.22
N PRO A 24 0.06 -5.37 4.06
CA PRO A 24 -0.53 -4.72 2.90
C PRO A 24 -2.02 -4.47 3.10
N GLY A 25 -2.48 -3.27 2.74
CA GLY A 25 -3.88 -2.99 2.47
C GLY A 25 -4.17 -3.18 0.99
N VAL A 26 -5.13 -4.04 0.64
CA VAL A 26 -5.42 -4.38 -0.75
C VAL A 26 -6.74 -3.76 -1.19
N LEU A 27 -6.71 -3.07 -2.32
CA LEU A 27 -7.86 -2.60 -3.08
C LEU A 27 -7.80 -3.24 -4.48
N PRO A 28 -8.88 -3.21 -5.29
CA PRO A 28 -8.83 -3.68 -6.67
C PRO A 28 -7.70 -2.99 -7.45
N GLY A 29 -6.78 -3.79 -7.99
CA GLY A 29 -5.63 -3.32 -8.78
C GLY A 29 -4.48 -2.72 -7.97
N VAL A 30 -4.63 -2.49 -6.66
CA VAL A 30 -3.66 -1.71 -5.87
C VAL A 30 -3.32 -2.39 -4.55
N ILE A 31 -2.02 -2.46 -4.26
CA ILE A 31 -1.48 -2.86 -2.96
C ILE A 31 -0.87 -1.62 -2.30
N ALA A 32 -1.34 -1.30 -1.10
CA ALA A 32 -0.82 -0.21 -0.29
C ALA A 32 -0.01 -0.75 0.88
N VAL A 33 1.20 -0.22 1.09
CA VAL A 33 2.06 -0.55 2.25
C VAL A 33 2.64 0.72 2.86
N GLY A 34 2.67 0.79 4.18
CA GLY A 34 3.24 1.90 4.93
C GLY A 34 4.71 1.65 5.28
N ASP A 35 5.50 2.70 5.48
CA ASP A 35 6.89 2.58 5.95
C ASP A 35 7.16 3.30 7.27
N TYR A 36 8.32 2.99 7.88
CA TYR A 36 8.75 3.58 9.16
C TYR A 36 8.96 5.10 9.09
N LYS A 37 9.02 5.69 7.89
CA LYS A 37 9.11 7.13 7.77
C LYS A 37 7.72 7.75 7.78
N GLY A 38 6.63 7.07 7.44
CA GLY A 38 5.33 7.74 7.24
C GLY A 38 4.88 7.88 5.78
N TYR A 39 5.53 7.17 4.85
CA TYR A 39 5.06 7.07 3.46
C TYR A 39 4.12 5.89 3.28
N LEU A 40 2.99 6.14 2.63
CA LEU A 40 2.15 5.12 2.01
C LEU A 40 2.66 4.90 0.57
N HIS A 41 3.13 3.71 0.28
CA HIS A 41 3.54 3.28 -1.07
C HIS A 41 2.39 2.54 -1.73
N LEU A 42 2.08 2.92 -2.96
CA LEU A 42 1.04 2.29 -3.77
C LEU A 42 1.72 1.50 -4.90
N LEU A 43 1.40 0.22 -4.97
CA LEU A 43 1.92 -0.72 -5.96
C LEU A 43 0.79 -1.24 -6.82
N ASP A 44 1.08 -1.46 -8.08
CA ASP A 44 0.22 -2.23 -8.97
C ASP A 44 0.20 -3.69 -8.49
N SER A 45 -0.98 -4.28 -8.40
CA SER A 45 -1.12 -5.64 -7.88
C SER A 45 -0.64 -6.72 -8.87
N GLU A 46 -0.66 -6.42 -10.17
CA GLU A 46 -0.33 -7.37 -11.24
C GLU A 46 1.19 -7.52 -11.41
N ASP A 47 1.93 -6.41 -11.41
CA ASP A 47 3.37 -6.42 -11.70
C ASP A 47 4.27 -5.87 -10.56
N GLY A 48 3.68 -5.30 -9.50
CA GLY A 48 4.40 -4.75 -8.36
C GLY A 48 5.10 -3.42 -8.63
N GLN A 49 4.86 -2.76 -9.76
CA GLN A 49 5.38 -1.42 -10.06
C GLN A 49 4.80 -0.37 -9.12
N PHE A 50 5.55 0.70 -8.89
CA PHE A 50 5.02 1.82 -8.11
C PHE A 50 4.01 2.61 -8.93
N LEU A 51 2.78 2.68 -8.42
CA LEU A 51 1.76 3.61 -8.89
C LEU A 51 1.95 5.01 -8.29
N GLY A 52 2.54 5.08 -7.10
CA GLY A 52 2.86 6.34 -6.45
C GLY A 52 3.21 6.19 -4.98
N ARG A 53 3.42 7.34 -4.32
CA ARG A 53 3.62 7.42 -2.88
C ARG A 53 2.98 8.67 -2.31
N ILE A 54 2.46 8.55 -1.10
CA ILE A 54 1.83 9.65 -0.37
C ILE A 54 2.53 9.78 0.98
N ARG A 55 2.97 10.98 1.33
CA ARG A 55 3.50 11.27 2.66
C ARG A 55 2.32 11.61 3.58
N LEU A 56 1.99 10.74 4.52
CA LEU A 56 0.85 10.92 5.43
C LEU A 56 1.26 11.43 6.80
N ASP A 57 2.50 11.16 7.21
CA ASP A 57 3.04 11.58 8.50
C ASP A 57 4.58 11.68 8.45
N THR A 58 5.19 12.25 9.49
CA THR A 58 6.62 12.16 9.75
C THR A 58 7.01 10.92 10.53
N GLU A 59 6.07 10.32 11.24
CA GLU A 59 6.21 9.07 12.02
C GLU A 59 5.78 7.83 11.22
N ALA A 60 6.11 6.64 11.73
CA ALA A 60 5.81 5.38 11.05
C ALA A 60 4.30 5.20 10.81
N ILE A 61 3.95 4.65 9.64
CA ILE A 61 2.61 4.07 9.44
C ILE A 61 2.59 2.71 10.14
N ILE A 62 1.52 2.45 10.89
CA ILE A 62 1.39 1.24 11.71
C ILE A 62 0.23 0.35 11.31
N SER A 63 -0.79 0.90 10.65
CA SER A 63 -1.91 0.09 10.15
C SER A 63 -2.52 0.68 8.88
N ILE A 64 -3.00 -0.21 8.02
CA ILE A 64 -3.77 0.10 6.82
C ILE A 64 -4.98 -0.82 6.79
N THR A 65 -6.18 -0.26 6.81
CA THR A 65 -7.45 -0.99 6.82
C THR A 65 -8.28 -0.62 5.59
N PRO A 66 -8.53 -1.55 4.65
CA PRO A 66 -9.48 -1.33 3.57
C PRO A 66 -10.89 -1.08 4.12
N ALA A 67 -11.55 -0.04 3.61
CA ALA A 67 -12.90 0.36 4.06
C ALA A 67 -13.95 0.23 2.96
N LYS A 68 -13.56 0.49 1.72
CA LYS A 68 -14.36 0.39 0.49
C LYS A 68 -13.43 0.02 -0.66
N PRO A 69 -13.95 -0.37 -1.85
CA PRO A 69 -13.11 -0.68 -3.02
C PRO A 69 -12.15 0.45 -3.43
N ASP A 70 -12.45 1.71 -3.08
CA ASP A 70 -11.63 2.88 -3.41
C ASP A 70 -10.96 3.53 -2.19
N ARG A 71 -11.04 2.92 -1.00
CA ARG A 71 -10.72 3.61 0.27
C ARG A 71 -9.98 2.77 1.30
N LEU A 72 -8.97 3.40 1.90
CA LEU A 72 -8.19 2.89 3.03
C LEU A 72 -8.30 3.86 4.21
N TYR A 73 -8.31 3.32 5.43
CA TYR A 73 -7.92 4.06 6.63
C TYR A 73 -6.48 3.72 6.97
N VAL A 74 -5.67 4.75 7.22
CA VAL A 74 -4.24 4.61 7.52
C VAL A 74 -3.95 5.28 8.84
N SER A 75 -3.32 4.57 9.78
CA SER A 75 -2.90 5.12 11.06
C SER A 75 -1.38 5.15 11.21
N SER A 76 -0.88 6.17 11.92
CA SER A 76 0.53 6.36 12.23
C SER A 76 0.80 6.34 13.74
N GLU A 77 2.07 6.23 14.14
CA GLU A 77 2.50 6.27 15.55
C GLU A 77 2.19 7.60 16.24
N SER A 78 2.00 8.69 15.48
CA SER A 78 1.59 9.99 16.02
C SER A 78 0.14 10.01 16.53
N GLY A 79 -0.63 8.94 16.29
CA GLY A 79 -2.06 8.85 16.59
C GLY A 79 -2.96 9.41 15.48
N ARG A 80 -2.40 9.86 14.34
CA ARG A 80 -3.18 10.32 13.20
C ARG A 80 -3.87 9.15 12.50
N VAL A 81 -5.14 9.33 12.14
CA VAL A 81 -5.88 8.44 11.25
C VAL A 81 -6.32 9.21 10.01
N THR A 82 -5.91 8.74 8.83
CA THR A 82 -6.19 9.39 7.55
C THR A 82 -7.02 8.47 6.66
N ALA A 83 -8.10 8.99 6.08
CA ALA A 83 -8.81 8.31 5.00
C ALA A 83 -8.13 8.64 3.66
N VAL A 84 -7.61 7.62 2.98
CA VAL A 84 -7.05 7.74 1.64
C VAL A 84 -8.06 7.18 0.65
N ARG A 85 -8.43 8.00 -0.35
CA ARG A 85 -9.29 7.58 -1.46
C ARG A 85 -8.45 7.50 -2.72
N LEU A 86 -8.48 6.37 -3.41
CA LEU A 86 -7.89 6.24 -4.73
C LEU A 86 -8.93 6.71 -5.75
N ALA A 87 -8.51 7.59 -6.66
CA ALA A 87 -9.34 7.87 -7.82
C ALA A 87 -9.32 6.64 -8.72
N SER A 88 -10.49 6.14 -9.09
CA SER A 88 -10.59 5.25 -10.24
C SER A 88 -10.01 6.00 -11.43
N ALA A 89 -9.12 5.37 -12.20
CA ALA A 89 -8.89 5.86 -13.55
C ALA A 89 -10.24 5.77 -14.26
N GLU A 90 -10.82 6.91 -14.64
CA GLU A 90 -11.95 6.90 -15.54
C GLU A 90 -11.46 6.24 -16.82
N GLN A 91 -11.94 5.03 -17.09
CA GLN A 91 -11.71 4.36 -18.36
C GLN A 91 -12.52 5.16 -19.39
N GLY A 92 -11.83 6.03 -20.12
CA GLY A 92 -12.35 6.68 -21.32
C GLY A 92 -12.54 5.68 -22.46
#